data_AF-A0A945WIL6-F1
#
_entry.id   AF-A0A945WIL6-F1
#
_cell.length_a   1.000
_cell.length_b   1.000
_cell.length_c   1.000
_cell.angle_alpha   90.00
_cell.angle_beta   90.00
_cell.angle_gamma   90.00
#
_symmetry.space_group_name_H-M   'P 1'
#
loop_
_entity.id
_entity.type
_entity.pdbx_description
1 polymer ?
#
loop_
_entity_poly.entity_id
_entity_poly.type
_entity_poly.pdbx_seq_one_letter_code
_entity_poly.pdbx_strand_id
1 'polypeptide(L)' 'MKRLAFFTATIVALGFGSCSTCYECDTDAILTDGNNNPIDTTTNTEEFCTADSEVVTAKEEDGADCRVQ' A
#
# COMPACT_ATOMS: atom_id res chain seq x y z
N MET A 1 52.50 -10.40 27.72
CA MET A 1 51.28 -9.56 27.72
C MET A 1 50.65 -9.62 26.33
N LYS A 2 49.61 -10.44 26.17
CA LYS A 2 49.01 -10.78 24.87
C LYS A 2 48.04 -9.66 24.48
N ARG A 3 48.45 -8.81 23.55
CA ARG A 3 47.62 -7.70 23.03
C ARG A 3 46.52 -8.29 22.16
N LEU A 4 45.35 -8.53 22.75
CA LEU A 4 44.17 -8.96 22.03
C LEU A 4 43.56 -7.71 21.38
N ALA A 5 43.92 -7.45 20.13
CA ALA A 5 43.26 -6.45 19.31
C ALA A 5 41.88 -7.00 18.91
N PHE A 6 40.83 -6.55 19.61
CA PHE A 6 39.45 -6.79 19.20
C PHE A 6 39.17 -5.95 17.95
N PHE A 7 39.25 -6.58 16.78
CA PHE A 7 38.69 -6.04 15.55
C PHE A 7 37.17 -6.13 15.64
N THR A 8 36.54 -5.01 16.00
CA THR A 8 35.09 -4.83 15.91
C THR A 8 34.70 -4.82 14.43
N ALA A 9 34.20 -5.97 13.95
CA ALA A 9 33.54 -6.08 12.67
C ALA A 9 32.18 -5.36 12.77
N THR A 10 32.12 -4.12 12.29
CA THR A 10 30.88 -3.39 12.12
C THR A 10 30.08 -4.07 11.01
N ILE A 11 29.09 -4.89 11.40
CA ILE A 11 28.12 -5.46 10.47
C ILE A 11 27.26 -4.29 9.97
N VAL A 12 27.56 -3.81 8.76
CA VAL A 12 26.70 -2.89 8.04
C VAL A 12 25.44 -3.66 7.66
N ALA A 13 24.39 -3.53 8.47
CA ALA A 13 23.06 -3.97 8.08
C ALA A 13 22.58 -3.03 6.96
N LEU A 14 22.87 -3.40 5.71
CA LEU A 14 22.19 -2.85 4.54
C LEU A 14 20.77 -3.40 4.53
N GLY A 15 19.92 -2.84 5.40
CA GLY A 15 18.49 -3.01 5.33
C GLY A 15 17.95 -2.24 4.14
N PHE A 16 17.99 -2.82 2.95
CA PHE A 16 17.10 -2.41 1.86
C PHE A 16 15.69 -2.87 2.22
N GLY A 17 15.06 -2.21 3.18
CA GLY A 17 13.61 -2.28 3.30
C GLY A 17 13.05 -1.65 2.03
N SER A 18 12.38 -2.42 1.18
CA SER A 18 11.46 -1.79 0.24
C SER A 18 10.45 -1.04 1.11
N CYS A 19 10.49 0.29 1.07
CA CYS A 19 9.50 1.12 1.76
C CYS A 19 8.18 1.01 0.99
N SER A 20 7.54 -0.16 1.06
CA SER A 20 6.19 -0.34 0.56
C SER A 20 5.32 0.63 1.33
N THR A 21 4.72 1.59 0.63
CA THR A 21 3.74 2.49 1.22
C THR A 21 2.40 1.75 1.19
N CYS A 22 1.70 1.73 2.31
CA CYS A 22 0.37 1.15 2.39
C CYS A 22 -0.65 2.20 2.01
N TYR A 23 -1.56 1.82 1.13
CA TYR A 23 -2.63 2.65 0.61
C TYR A 23 -3.97 2.01 0.96
N GLU A 24 -4.92 2.87 1.28
CA GLU A 24 -6.33 2.56 1.44
C GLU A 24 -7.04 3.25 0.27
N CYS A 25 -7.66 2.46 -0.60
CA CYS A 25 -8.35 2.95 -1.79
C CYS A 25 -9.84 2.68 -1.70
N ASP A 26 -10.63 3.74 -1.83
CA ASP A 26 -12.07 3.66 -1.80
C ASP A 26 -12.64 3.67 -3.22
N THR A 27 -13.65 2.85 -3.48
CA THR A 27 -14.39 2.86 -4.75
C THR A 27 -15.87 2.82 -4.46
N ASP A 28 -16.61 3.77 -5.04
CA ASP A 28 -18.06 3.81 -4.93
C ASP A 28 -18.71 2.81 -5.88
N ALA A 29 -19.58 1.97 -5.34
CA ALA A 29 -20.41 1.04 -6.08
C ALA A 29 -21.89 1.40 -5.91
N ILE A 30 -22.59 1.53 -7.03
CA ILE A 30 -24.04 1.77 -7.02
C ILE A 30 -24.74 0.46 -6.71
N LEU A 31 -25.52 0.45 -5.63
CA LEU A 31 -26.43 -0.65 -5.31
C LEU A 31 -27.70 -0.50 -6.14
N THR A 32 -28.09 -1.58 -6.81
CA THR A 32 -29.30 -1.62 -7.63
C THR A 32 -30.32 -2.62 -7.10
N ASP A 33 -31.61 -2.33 -7.28
CA ASP A 33 -32.67 -3.29 -7.01
C ASP A 33 -32.72 -4.44 -8.04
N GLY A 34 -33.65 -5.39 -7.86
CA GLY A 34 -33.86 -6.51 -8.80
C GLY A 34 -34.30 -6.10 -10.22
N ASN A 35 -34.58 -4.81 -10.46
CA ASN A 35 -34.96 -4.24 -11.74
C ASN A 35 -33.85 -3.32 -12.31
N ASN A 36 -32.65 -3.33 -11.74
CA ASN A 36 -31.51 -2.45 -12.08
C ASN A 36 -31.73 -0.95 -11.83
N ASN A 37 -32.69 -0.57 -10.98
CA ASN A 37 -32.80 0.83 -10.57
C ASN A 37 -31.77 1.13 -9.46
N PRO A 38 -31.03 2.25 -9.51
CA PRO A 38 -30.14 2.65 -8.43
C PRO A 38 -30.94 2.96 -7.17
N ILE A 39 -30.58 2.32 -6.06
CA ILE A 39 -31.24 2.50 -4.76
C ILE A 39 -30.32 3.11 -3.71
N ASP A 40 -29.01 2.90 -3.82
CA ASP A 40 -28.03 3.40 -2.86
C ASP A 40 -26.62 3.43 -3.48
N THR A 41 -25.66 4.02 -2.78
CA THR A 41 -24.22 3.95 -3.11
C THR A 41 -23.47 3.43 -1.90
N THR A 42 -22.65 2.40 -2.10
CA THR A 42 -21.76 1.86 -1.06
C THR A 42 -20.32 2.13 -1.42
N THR A 43 -19.50 2.46 -0.42
CA THR A 43 -18.06 2.60 -0.60
C THR A 43 -17.40 1.25 -0.29
N ASN A 44 -16.59 0.74 -1.21
CA ASN A 44 -15.73 -0.41 -0.99
C ASN A 44 -14.31 0.08 -0.72
N THR A 45 -13.73 -0.36 0.38
CA THR A 45 -12.36 0.00 0.77
C THR A 45 -11.44 -1.19 0.56
N GLU A 46 -10.37 -0.99 -0.21
CA GLU A 46 -9.31 -1.97 -0.42
C GLU A 46 -7.98 -1.45 0.13
N GLU A 47 -7.27 -2.31 0.86
CA GLU A 47 -5.95 -1.99 1.42
C GLU A 47 -4.86 -2.80 0.71
N PHE A 48 -3.78 -2.13 0.31
CA PHE A 48 -2.60 -2.80 -0.23
C PHE A 48 -1.34 -1.98 0.02
N CYS A 49 -0.19 -2.66 0.10
CA CYS A 49 1.10 -1.99 0.23
C CYS A 49 1.94 -2.18 -1.03
N THR A 50 2.35 -1.08 -1.65
CA THR A 50 3.17 -1.07 -2.85
C THR A 50 4.29 -0.04 -2.73
N ALA A 51 5.45 -0.33 -3.30
CA ALA A 51 6.47 0.69 -3.55
C ALA A 51 6.36 1.29 -4.96
N ASP A 52 5.48 0.72 -5.78
CA ASP A 52 5.25 1.12 -7.16
C ASP A 52 4.06 2.09 -7.25
N SER A 53 4.34 3.33 -7.64
CA SER A 53 3.33 4.37 -7.83
C SER A 53 2.39 4.07 -9.00
N GLU A 54 2.82 3.29 -10.00
CA GLU A 54 1.98 2.97 -11.17
C GLU A 54 0.76 2.14 -10.75
N VAL A 55 0.91 1.29 -9.73
CA VAL A 55 -0.20 0.49 -9.17
C VAL A 55 -1.28 1.38 -8.55
N VAL A 56 -0.88 2.47 -7.89
CA VAL A 56 -1.81 3.43 -7.29
C VAL A 56 -2.50 4.23 -8.38
N THR A 57 -1.74 4.75 -9.34
CA THR A 57 -2.29 5.52 -10.47
C THR A 57 -3.28 4.69 -11.29
N ALA A 58 -2.99 3.41 -11.57
CA ALA A 58 -3.93 2.55 -12.30
C ALA A 58 -5.27 2.40 -11.56
N LYS A 59 -5.24 2.28 -10.23
CA LYS A 59 -6.46 2.21 -9.41
C LYS A 59 -7.22 3.54 -9.40
N GLU A 60 -6.51 4.66 -9.37
CA GLU A 60 -7.12 5.99 -9.46
C GLU A 60 -7.76 6.24 -10.84
N GLU A 61 -7.12 5.77 -11.92
CA GLU A 61 -7.69 5.80 -13.28
C GLU A 61 -8.94 4.93 -13.42
N ASP A 62 -8.99 3.81 -12.69
CA ASP A 62 -10.17 2.94 -12.59
C ASP A 62 -11.30 3.53 -11.72
N GLY A 63 -11.07 4.70 -11.11
CA GLY A 63 -12.06 5.44 -10.32
C GLY A 63 -11.98 5.24 -8.81
N ALA A 64 -10.90 4.65 -8.31
CA ALA A 64 -10.65 4.58 -6.87
C ALA A 64 -10.05 5.89 -6.33
N ASP A 65 -10.35 6.24 -5.08
CA ASP A 65 -9.70 7.34 -4.36
C ASP A 65 -8.72 6.75 -3.34
N CYS A 66 -7.43 6.87 -3.63
CA CYS A 66 -6.36 6.23 -2.88
C CYS A 66 -5.66 7.20 -1.92
N ARG A 67 -5.57 6.83 -0.63
CA ARG A 67 -4.85 7.59 0.40
C ARG A 67 -3.80 6.73 1.08
N VAL A 68 -2.69 7.34 1.50
CA VAL A 68 -1.70 6.69 2.35
C VAL A 68 -2.33 6.42 3.72
N GLN A 69 -2.15 5.20 4.23
CA GLN A 69 -2.64 4.79 5.56
C GLN A 69 -1.69 5.27 6.68
#